data_AF-A0A7K2YLI2-F1
#
_entry.id   AF-A0A7K2YLI2-F1
#
_cell.length_a   1.000
_cell.length_b   1.000
_cell.length_c   1.000
_cell.angle_alpha   90.00
_cell.angle_beta   90.00
_cell.angle_gamma   90.00
#
_symmetry.space_group_name_H-M   'P 1'
#
loop_
_entity.id
_entity.type
_entity.pdbx_description
1 polymer ?
#
loop_
_entity_poly.entity_id
_entity_poly.type
_entity_poly.pdbx_seq_one_letter_code
_entity_poly.pdbx_strand_id
1 'polypeptide(L)'
;MPEQPHRPTTPDTVLRARVLAVLGCVRVATLAQLHELLTPAHVDEAYLRRVTLAQERRGLLARVRCGRSDVWHLTRAGRAAI
;
A
#
# COMPACT_ATOMS: atom_id res chain seq x y z
N MET A 1 -12.35 0.69 36.58
CA MET A 1 -12.27 1.18 35.19
C MET A 1 -11.90 -0.01 34.32
N PRO A 2 -12.73 -0.48 33.37
CA PRO A 2 -12.40 -1.65 32.57
C PRO A 2 -11.33 -1.25 31.55
N GLU A 3 -10.24 -2.02 31.53
CA GLU A 3 -9.15 -1.88 30.58
C GLU A 3 -9.69 -2.15 29.16
N GLN A 4 -9.63 -1.14 28.29
CA GLN A 4 -9.93 -1.32 26.88
C GLN A 4 -8.84 -2.22 26.26
N PRO A 5 -9.19 -3.26 25.48
CA PRO A 5 -8.20 -4.06 24.79
C PRO A 5 -7.57 -3.19 23.70
N HIS A 6 -6.34 -2.74 23.93
CA HIS A 6 -5.51 -2.06 22.95
C HIS A 6 -5.19 -3.07 21.84
N ARG A 7 -6.06 -3.19 20.83
CA ARG A 7 -5.80 -4.01 19.64
C ARG A 7 -4.52 -3.48 19.00
N PRO A 8 -3.47 -4.30 18.82
CA PRO A 8 -2.33 -3.89 18.04
C PRO A 8 -2.77 -3.86 16.58
N THR A 9 -3.27 -2.72 16.10
CA THR A 9 -3.26 -2.43 14.66
C THR A 9 -1.80 -2.27 14.27
N THR A 10 -1.15 -3.41 14.00
CA THR A 10 0.24 -3.46 13.54
C THR A 10 0.44 -2.43 12.44
N PRO A 11 1.51 -1.61 12.49
CA PRO A 11 1.76 -0.54 11.52
C PRO A 11 1.71 -1.03 10.07
N ASP A 12 2.05 -2.31 9.84
CA ASP A 12 1.96 -3.00 8.57
C ASP A 12 0.54 -3.11 8.00
N THR A 13 -0.46 -3.38 8.83
CA THR A 13 -1.86 -3.49 8.40
C THR A 13 -2.40 -2.12 7.98
N VAL A 14 -2.06 -1.09 8.74
CA VAL A 14 -2.42 0.30 8.42
C VAL A 14 -1.77 0.72 7.11
N LEU A 15 -0.48 0.42 6.92
CA LEU A 15 0.24 0.76 5.70
C LEU A 15 -0.33 0.03 4.47
N ARG A 16 -0.65 -1.27 4.59
CA ARG A 16 -1.29 -2.02 3.49
C ARG A 16 -2.60 -1.39 3.06
N ALA A 17 -3.48 -1.10 4.02
CA ALA A 17 -4.77 -0.48 3.75
C ALA A 17 -4.60 0.91 3.11
N ARG A 18 -3.64 1.71 3.59
CA ARG A 18 -3.32 3.02 2.98
C ARG A 18 -2.82 2.90 1.54
N VAL A 19 -1.92 1.95 1.24
CA VAL A 19 -1.45 1.73 -0.14
C VAL A 19 -2.62 1.38 -1.06
N LEU A 20 -3.54 0.50 -0.62
CA LEU A 20 -4.73 0.16 -1.39
C LEU A 20 -5.63 1.38 -1.58
N ALA A 21 -5.91 2.13 -0.51
CA ALA A 21 -6.76 3.31 -0.56
C ALA A 21 -6.20 4.40 -1.50
N VAL A 22 -4.90 4.69 -1.41
CA VAL A 22 -4.23 5.64 -2.32
C VAL A 22 -4.37 5.19 -3.76
N LEU A 23 -4.07 3.92 -4.07
CA LEU A 23 -4.25 3.38 -5.44
C LEU A 23 -5.73 3.32 -5.87
N GLY A 24 -6.67 3.25 -4.94
CA GLY A 24 -8.10 3.38 -5.19
C GLY A 24 -8.45 4.78 -5.72
N CYS A 25 -7.81 5.80 -5.16
CA CYS A 25 -7.99 7.20 -5.57
C CYS A 25 -7.25 7.51 -6.88
N VAL A 26 -5.95 7.22 -6.97
CA VAL A 26 -5.11 7.63 -8.12
C VAL A 26 -5.11 6.64 -9.27
N ARG A 27 -5.67 5.43 -9.07
CA ARG A 27 -5.74 4.29 -10.00
C ARG A 27 -4.40 3.64 -10.35
N VAL A 28 -3.37 4.44 -10.59
CA VAL A 28 -2.00 4.02 -10.95
C VAL A 28 -0.98 4.92 -10.23
N ALA A 29 0.11 4.35 -9.72
CA ALA A 29 1.20 5.13 -9.14
C ALA A 29 2.53 4.36 -9.16
N THR A 30 3.65 5.08 -9.27
CA THR A 30 4.98 4.53 -9.00
C THR A 30 5.22 4.39 -7.50
N LEU A 31 6.25 3.64 -7.10
CA LEU A 31 6.62 3.54 -5.68
C LEU A 31 6.99 4.90 -5.07
N ALA A 32 7.69 5.75 -5.82
CA ALA A 32 8.04 7.10 -5.39
C ALA A 32 6.79 7.97 -5.16
N GLN A 33 5.84 7.94 -6.09
CA GLN A 33 4.56 8.65 -5.94
C GLN A 33 3.74 8.12 -4.76
N LEU A 34 3.74 6.80 -4.54
CA LEU A 34 3.10 6.22 -3.34
C LEU A 34 3.76 6.73 -2.07
N HIS A 35 5.09 6.80 -2.03
CA HIS A 35 5.83 7.31 -0.88
C HIS A 35 5.50 8.77 -0.58
N GLU A 36 5.47 9.62 -1.60
CA GLU A 36 5.08 11.03 -1.50
C GLU A 36 3.64 11.19 -0.98
N LEU A 37 2.69 10.45 -1.55
CA LEU A 37 1.27 10.52 -1.18
C LEU A 37 0.96 9.97 0.22
N LEU A 38 1.89 9.24 0.83
CA LEU A 38 1.75 8.65 2.17
C LEU A 38 2.36 9.52 3.29
N THR A 39 2.91 10.72 3.01
CA THR A 39 3.68 11.56 3.98
C THR A 39 2.86 12.24 5.10
N PRO A 40 3.44 12.57 6.29
CA PRO A 40 4.87 12.77 6.61
C PRO A 40 5.53 11.83 7.67
N ALA A 41 4.96 10.69 8.07
CA ALA A 41 5.54 9.87 9.15
C ALA A 41 6.20 8.56 8.67
N HIS A 42 7.52 8.60 8.44
CA HIS A 42 8.48 7.51 8.75
C HIS A 42 8.27 6.14 8.08
N VAL A 43 7.62 6.09 6.91
CA VAL A 43 7.65 4.86 6.11
C VAL A 43 8.93 4.87 5.28
N ASP A 44 9.90 4.07 5.72
CA ASP A 44 11.10 3.76 4.94
C ASP A 44 10.69 3.25 3.54
N GLU A 45 11.32 3.76 2.49
CA GLU A 45 11.03 3.39 1.11
C GLU A 45 11.21 1.88 0.89
N ALA A 46 12.23 1.28 1.52
CA ALA A 46 12.44 -0.17 1.43
C ALA A 46 11.31 -0.94 2.14
N TYR A 47 10.78 -0.40 3.25
CA TYR A 47 9.61 -0.97 3.91
C TYR A 47 8.34 -0.85 3.05
N LEU A 48 8.07 0.32 2.46
CA LEU A 48 6.96 0.51 1.53
C LEU A 48 7.05 -0.47 0.35
N ARG A 49 8.25 -0.61 -0.24
CA ARG A 49 8.50 -1.56 -1.33
C ARG A 49 8.12 -2.98 -0.95
N ARG A 50 8.56 -3.45 0.23
CA ARG A 50 8.23 -4.79 0.74
C ARG A 50 6.73 -4.98 0.91
N VAL A 51 6.04 -3.98 1.46
CA VAL A 51 4.58 -4.03 1.63
C VAL A 51 3.86 -4.08 0.29
N THR A 52 4.22 -3.23 -0.67
CA THR A 52 3.64 -3.22 -2.01
C THR A 52 3.85 -4.54 -2.74
N LEU A 53 5.07 -5.11 -2.67
CA LEU A 53 5.37 -6.43 -3.23
C LEU A 53 4.60 -7.56 -2.53
N ALA A 54 4.38 -7.48 -1.22
CA ALA A 54 3.57 -8.47 -0.51
C ALA A 54 2.11 -8.44 -0.97
N GLN A 55 1.57 -7.26 -1.30
CA GLN A 55 0.22 -7.11 -1.85
C GLN A 55 0.13 -7.56 -3.31
N GLU A 56 1.21 -7.41 -4.09
CA GLU A 56 1.34 -8.02 -5.42
C GLU A 56 1.23 -9.54 -5.36
N ARG A 57 2.02 -10.17 -4.47
CA ARG A 57 2.02 -11.63 -4.29
C ARG A 57 0.67 -12.18 -3.84
N ARG A 58 -0.14 -11.35 -3.17
CA ARG A 58 -1.52 -11.67 -2.78
C ARG A 58 -2.53 -11.42 -3.89
N GLY A 59 -2.10 -10.94 -5.05
CA GLY A 59 -2.97 -10.63 -6.19
C GLY A 59 -3.84 -9.38 -6.00
N LEU A 60 -3.57 -8.55 -4.98
CA LEU A 60 -4.31 -7.31 -4.73
C LEU A 60 -3.79 -6.17 -5.61
N LEU A 61 -2.48 -6.16 -5.86
CA LEU A 61 -1.82 -5.23 -6.76
C LEU A 61 -1.26 -5.97 -7.97
N ALA A 62 -1.14 -5.24 -9.07
CA ALA A 62 -0.35 -5.64 -10.21
C ALA A 62 0.61 -4.51 -10.58
N ARG A 63 1.76 -4.87 -11.14
CA ARG A 63 2.73 -3.91 -11.68
C ARG A 63 2.86 -4.05 -13.18
N VAL A 64 3.05 -2.92 -13.84
CA VAL A 64 3.41 -2.84 -15.25
C VAL A 64 4.68 -2.01 -15.35
N ARG A 65 5.61 -2.45 -16.19
CA ARG A 65 6.83 -1.69 -16.45
C ARG A 65 6.56 -0.60 -17.48
N CYS A 66 6.72 0.65 -17.09
CA CYS A 66 6.61 1.82 -17.95
C CYS A 66 8.00 2.45 -18.14
N GLY A 67 8.68 2.07 -19.22
CA GLY A 67 10.06 2.46 -19.48
C GLY A 67 11.03 1.95 -18.40
N ARG A 68 11.58 2.87 -17.60
CA ARG A 68 12.51 2.57 -16.50
C ARG A 68 11.83 2.41 -15.14
N SER A 69 10.53 2.65 -15.05
CA SER A 69 9.79 2.68 -13.78
C SER A 69 8.75 1.58 -13.71
N ASP A 70 8.59 0.98 -12.53
CA ASP A 70 7.47 0.10 -12.24
C ASP A 70 6.27 0.94 -11.76
N VAL A 71 5.12 0.73 -12.41
CA VAL A 71 3.85 1.39 -12.06
C VAL A 71 2.89 0.36 -11.50
N TRP A 72 2.34 0.68 -10.33
CA TRP A 72 1.44 -0.18 -9.57
C TRP A 72 -0.01 0.24 -9.77
N HIS A 73 -0.91 -0.74 -9.82
CA HIS A 73 -2.34 -0.52 -9.89
C HIS A 73 -3.10 -1.62 -9.14
N LEU A 74 -4.35 -1.32 -8.77
CA LEU A 74 -5.23 -2.31 -8.15
C LEU A 74 -5.75 -3.31 -9.17
N THR A 75 -5.67 -4.59 -8.82
CA THR A 75 -6.41 -5.63 -9.52
C THR A 75 -7.90 -5.56 -9.17
N ARG A 76 -8.72 -6.39 -9.82
CA ARG A 76 -10.12 -6.56 -9.43
C ARG A 76 -10.27 -7.00 -7.98
N ALA A 77 -9.41 -7.92 -7.51
CA ALA A 77 -9.42 -8.38 -6.13
C ALA A 77 -8.99 -7.28 -5.15
N GLY A 78 -7.97 -6.48 -5.51
CA GLY A 78 -7.54 -5.34 -4.72
C GLY A 78 -8.64 -4.30 -4.53
N ARG A 79 -9.42 -4.00 -5.57
CA ARG A 79 -10.57 -3.07 -5.47
C ARG A 79 -11.68 -3.57 -4.58
N ALA A 80 -11.94 -4.88 -4.56
CA ALA A 80 -12.96 -5.47 -3.69
C ALA A 80 -12.53 -5.54 -2.21
N ALA A 81 -11.24 -5.33 -1.94
CA ALA A 81 -10.66 -5.37 -0.60
C ALA A 81 -10.54 -3.99 0.06
N ILE A 82 -10.98 -2.92 -0.61
CA ILE A 82 -11.05 -1.54 -0.12
C ILE A 82 -12.48 -1.23 0.25
#